data_AF-A0A7X1U7H1-F1
#
_entry.id   AF-A0A7X1U7H1-F1
#
_cell.length_a   1.000
_cell.length_b   1.000
_cell.length_c   1.000
_cell.angle_alpha   90.00
_cell.angle_beta   90.00
_cell.angle_gamma   90.00
#
_symmetry.space_group_name_H-M   'P 1'
#
loop_
_entity.id
_entity.type
_entity.pdbx_description
1 polymer ?
#
loop_
_entity_poly.entity_id
_entity_poly.type
_entity_poly.pdbx_seq_one_letter_code
_entity_poly.pdbx_strand_id
1 'polypeptide(L)'
;MSRRSSFAPILFATCTLALLGSTVQAAVEFDDANPSSYDKLGTVHRAPSGDISLRSSDFSSEDLQKLRDALKNTSAEMEKLKRTVDDQARTIADLKRNNGSSSNSGDLSDIKRELRDQGSDLQRLQRDVDNLNRKVR
;
A
#
# COMPACT_ATOMS: atom_id res chain seq x y z
N MET A 1 68.75 -48.95 68.37
CA MET A 1 69.81 -48.99 67.34
C MET A 1 69.53 -47.94 66.29
N SER A 2 70.59 -47.31 65.82
CA SER A 2 70.65 -46.10 65.04
C SER A 2 70.25 -46.26 63.55
N ARG A 3 69.75 -45.14 63.01
CA ARG A 3 70.04 -44.54 61.68
C ARG A 3 69.20 -44.92 60.44
N ARG A 4 68.60 -43.84 59.91
CA ARG A 4 68.66 -43.31 58.52
C ARG A 4 67.66 -43.82 57.48
N SER A 5 66.88 -42.89 56.96
CA SER A 5 66.79 -42.50 55.52
C SER A 5 65.39 -41.91 55.26
N SER A 6 65.14 -40.95 54.38
CA SER A 6 65.92 -39.95 53.66
C SER A 6 64.87 -38.92 53.21
N PHE A 7 65.18 -37.63 53.30
CA PHE A 7 64.37 -36.58 52.68
C PHE A 7 64.41 -36.73 51.14
N ALA A 8 63.29 -36.53 50.47
CA ALA A 8 63.23 -36.27 49.03
C ALA A 8 62.17 -35.17 48.76
N PRO A 9 62.52 -34.10 48.04
CA PRO A 9 61.69 -32.90 47.91
C PRO A 9 60.58 -33.03 46.86
N ILE A 10 59.48 -32.32 47.12
CA ILE A 10 58.34 -32.12 46.23
C ILE A 10 58.80 -31.36 44.99
N LEU A 11 58.71 -31.99 43.82
CA LEU A 11 59.03 -31.37 42.54
C LEU A 11 57.73 -30.91 41.87
N PHE A 12 57.44 -29.60 42.01
CA PHE A 12 56.37 -28.92 41.27
C PHE A 12 56.75 -28.88 39.79
N ALA A 13 56.11 -29.71 38.98
CA ALA A 13 56.22 -29.65 37.52
C ALA A 13 55.15 -28.68 36.97
N THR A 14 55.47 -27.38 36.99
CA THR A 14 54.79 -26.38 36.15
C THR A 14 55.23 -26.61 34.70
N CYS A 15 54.42 -27.34 33.93
CA CYS A 15 54.61 -27.49 32.50
C CYS A 15 53.80 -26.40 31.77
N THR A 16 54.41 -25.24 31.55
CA THR A 16 53.90 -24.23 30.60
C THR A 16 54.21 -24.70 29.19
N LEU A 17 53.31 -25.46 28.58
CA LEU A 17 53.40 -25.82 27.17
C LEU A 17 52.78 -24.71 26.31
N ALA A 18 53.58 -23.68 26.01
CA ALA A 18 53.29 -22.69 24.99
C ALA A 18 53.62 -23.28 23.61
N LEU A 19 52.66 -23.97 22.99
CA LEU A 19 52.69 -24.27 21.55
C LEU A 19 51.76 -23.28 20.85
N LEU A 20 52.37 -22.28 20.22
CA LEU A 20 51.74 -21.24 19.42
C LEU A 20 51.05 -21.87 18.19
N GLY A 21 49.81 -22.30 18.36
CA GLY A 21 48.84 -22.34 17.27
C GLY A 21 48.04 -21.05 17.34
N SER A 22 48.40 -20.06 16.53
CA SER A 22 47.61 -18.84 16.37
C SER A 22 46.32 -19.16 15.61
N THR A 23 45.37 -19.81 16.27
CA THR A 23 43.97 -19.67 15.85
C THR A 23 43.54 -18.29 16.30
N VAL A 24 43.57 -17.32 15.39
CA VAL A 24 42.86 -16.05 15.58
C VAL A 24 41.39 -16.43 15.67
N GLN A 25 40.93 -16.73 16.88
CA GLN A 25 39.51 -16.86 17.19
C GLN A 25 38.97 -15.43 17.15
N ALA A 26 38.51 -15.00 15.97
CA ALA A 26 37.81 -13.74 15.82
C ALA A 26 36.58 -13.81 16.73
N ALA A 27 36.64 -13.09 17.85
CA ALA A 27 35.50 -12.92 18.73
C ALA A 27 34.44 -12.13 17.96
N VAL A 28 33.18 -12.51 18.12
CA VAL A 28 32.07 -11.68 17.65
C VAL A 28 32.01 -10.47 18.57
N GLU A 29 32.49 -9.33 18.08
CA GLU A 29 32.44 -8.04 18.76
C GLU A 29 31.13 -7.34 18.43
N PHE A 30 30.54 -6.69 19.45
CA PHE A 30 29.38 -5.83 19.25
C PHE A 30 29.90 -4.41 19.07
N ASP A 31 29.65 -3.84 17.89
CA ASP A 31 29.94 -2.45 17.54
C ASP A 31 28.63 -1.64 17.60
N ASP A 32 28.67 -0.47 18.25
CA ASP A 32 27.54 0.45 18.37
C ASP A 32 27.47 1.49 17.23
N ALA A 33 28.43 1.47 16.30
CA ALA A 33 28.40 2.26 15.10
C ALA A 33 27.18 1.95 14.23
N ASN A 34 26.76 2.96 13.44
CA ASN A 34 25.70 2.77 12.46
C ASN A 34 26.10 1.70 11.42
N PRO A 35 25.21 0.75 11.11
CA PRO A 35 25.50 -0.27 10.11
C PRO A 35 25.74 0.39 8.75
N SER A 36 26.81 -0.05 8.07
CA SER A 36 27.15 0.42 6.74
C SER A 36 26.21 -0.16 5.68
N SER A 37 26.14 0.46 4.50
CA SER A 37 25.41 -0.09 3.35
C SER A 37 25.93 -1.46 2.89
N TYR A 38 27.20 -1.75 3.18
CA TYR A 38 27.85 -3.02 2.87
C TYR A 38 27.58 -4.10 3.91
N ASP A 39 27.08 -3.73 5.09
CA ASP A 39 26.81 -4.67 6.17
C ASP A 39 25.59 -5.51 5.82
N LYS A 40 25.82 -6.82 5.70
CA LYS A 40 24.77 -7.79 5.41
C LYS A 40 24.10 -8.25 6.69
N LEU A 41 22.80 -8.53 6.59
CA LEU A 41 22.04 -9.08 7.70
C LEU A 41 22.55 -10.49 8.04
N GLY A 42 22.74 -10.77 9.32
CA GLY A 42 23.07 -12.11 9.79
C GLY A 42 21.85 -13.04 9.74
N THR A 43 22.05 -14.27 9.29
CA THR A 43 21.06 -15.35 9.33
C THR A 43 21.62 -16.51 10.14
N VAL A 44 20.77 -17.15 10.94
CA VAL A 44 21.15 -18.34 11.69
C VAL A 44 20.86 -19.55 10.82
N HIS A 45 21.91 -20.29 10.45
CA HIS A 45 21.79 -21.54 9.71
C HIS A 45 22.01 -22.72 10.64
N ARG A 46 21.03 -23.62 10.71
CA ARG A 46 21.15 -24.92 11.38
C ARG A 46 21.32 -26.01 10.34
N ALA A 47 22.48 -26.67 10.36
CA ALA A 47 22.74 -27.81 9.50
C ALA A 47 21.97 -29.05 10.00
N PRO A 48 21.67 -30.03 9.12
CA PRO A 48 21.04 -31.29 9.52
C PRO A 48 21.84 -32.08 10.57
N SER A 49 23.17 -31.89 10.63
CA SER A 49 24.07 -32.45 11.65
C SER A 49 23.86 -31.89 13.05
N GLY A 50 23.09 -30.81 13.19
CA GLY A 50 22.88 -30.09 14.45
C GLY A 50 23.76 -28.85 14.62
N ASP A 51 24.75 -28.66 13.74
CA ASP A 51 25.66 -27.50 13.79
C ASP A 51 24.91 -26.18 13.52
N ILE A 52 25.25 -25.14 14.28
CA ILE A 52 24.68 -23.80 14.14
C ILE A 52 25.78 -22.84 13.69
N SER A 53 25.55 -22.13 12.59
CA SER A 53 26.46 -21.11 12.05
C SER A 53 25.71 -19.82 11.75
N LEU A 54 26.39 -18.68 11.92
CA LEU A 54 25.92 -17.39 11.42
C LEU A 54 26.40 -17.22 9.98
N ARG A 55 25.50 -16.86 9.08
CA ARG A 55 25.79 -16.59 7.67
C ARG A 55 25.29 -15.22 7.29
N SER A 56 26.07 -14.48 6.52
CA SER A 56 25.60 -13.25 5.88
C SER A 56 24.48 -13.57 4.89
N SER A 57 23.42 -12.78 4.92
CA SER A 57 22.37 -12.75 3.91
C SER A 57 22.83 -11.98 2.66
N ASP A 58 22.03 -12.05 1.60
CA ASP A 58 22.19 -11.20 0.42
C ASP A 58 21.67 -9.77 0.67
N PHE A 59 20.82 -9.58 1.69
CA PHE A 59 20.19 -8.29 2.04
C PHE A 59 21.01 -7.49 3.05
N SER A 60 21.05 -6.16 2.89
CA SER A 60 21.64 -5.21 3.85
C SER A 60 20.59 -4.36 4.58
N SER A 61 21.04 -3.57 5.57
CA SER A 61 20.20 -2.54 6.23
C SER A 61 19.70 -1.49 5.23
N GLU A 62 20.48 -1.19 4.19
CA GLU A 62 20.09 -0.27 3.12
C GLU A 62 18.91 -0.83 2.30
N ASP A 63 18.92 -2.13 1.98
CA ASP A 63 17.83 -2.76 1.25
C ASP A 63 16.52 -2.73 2.04
N LEU A 64 16.59 -2.94 3.37
CA LEU A 64 15.44 -2.79 4.25
C LEU A 64 14.94 -1.34 4.31
N GLN A 65 15.85 -0.37 4.29
CA GLN A 65 15.48 1.04 4.23
C GLN A 65 14.78 1.39 2.92
N LYS A 66 15.31 0.94 1.78
CA LYS A 66 14.67 1.11 0.47
C LYS A 66 13.29 0.46 0.42
N LEU A 67 13.15 -0.75 0.98
CA LEU A 67 11.87 -1.44 1.08
C LEU A 67 10.87 -0.64 1.93
N ARG A 68 11.30 -0.13 3.08
CA ARG A 68 10.47 0.72 3.95
C ARG A 68 10.00 1.97 3.21
N ASP A 69 10.90 2.63 2.49
CA ASP A 69 10.60 3.86 1.77
C ASP A 69 9.66 3.58 0.58
N ALA A 70 9.85 2.46 -0.12
CA ALA A 70 8.91 1.98 -1.13
C ALA A 70 7.51 1.71 -0.54
N LEU A 71 7.42 1.03 0.62
CA LEU A 71 6.14 0.78 1.30
C LEU A 71 5.42 2.07 1.72
N LYS A 72 6.17 3.06 2.23
CA LYS A 72 5.61 4.38 2.57
C LYS A 72 5.04 5.08 1.33
N ASN A 73 5.77 5.07 0.23
CA ASN A 73 5.34 5.66 -1.03
C ASN A 73 4.09 4.93 -1.57
N THR A 74 4.08 3.60 -1.56
CA THR A 74 2.91 2.80 -1.96
C THR A 74 1.68 3.12 -1.12
N SER A 75 1.85 3.28 0.20
CA SER A 75 0.75 3.68 1.09
C SER A 75 0.21 5.08 0.76
N ALA A 76 1.08 6.04 0.42
CA ALA A 76 0.67 7.39 0.05
C ALA A 76 -0.09 7.41 -1.29
N GLU A 77 0.39 6.65 -2.29
CA GLU A 77 -0.28 6.53 -3.59
C GLU A 77 -1.64 5.83 -3.48
N MET A 78 -1.77 4.82 -2.61
CA MET A 78 -3.05 4.15 -2.35
C MET A 78 -4.09 5.12 -1.76
N GLU A 79 -3.68 5.95 -0.81
CA GLU A 79 -4.55 6.96 -0.21
C GLU A 79 -4.96 8.05 -1.22
N LYS A 80 -4.03 8.45 -2.11
CA LYS A 80 -4.35 9.36 -3.22
C LYS A 80 -5.35 8.74 -4.20
N LEU A 81 -5.14 7.49 -4.58
CA LEU A 81 -6.04 6.76 -5.48
C LEU A 81 -7.44 6.62 -4.88
N LYS A 82 -7.54 6.34 -3.58
CA LYS A 82 -8.82 6.29 -2.86
C LYS A 82 -9.59 7.62 -2.98
N ARG A 83 -8.93 8.76 -2.78
CA ARG A 83 -9.55 10.08 -2.96
C ARG A 83 -10.04 10.30 -4.39
N THR A 84 -9.23 9.93 -5.38
CA THR A 84 -9.63 10.02 -6.80
C THR A 84 -10.86 9.17 -7.10
N VAL A 85 -10.94 7.95 -6.57
CA VAL A 85 -12.11 7.08 -6.73
C VAL A 85 -13.34 7.68 -6.06
N ASP A 86 -13.21 8.23 -4.85
CA ASP A 86 -14.32 8.90 -4.15
C ASP A 86 -14.83 10.12 -4.92
N ASP A 87 -13.92 10.93 -5.47
CA ASP A 87 -14.26 12.11 -6.29
C ASP A 87 -14.93 11.71 -7.62
N GLN A 88 -14.45 10.64 -8.25
CA GLN A 88 -15.08 10.06 -9.44
C GLN A 88 -16.49 9.55 -9.12
N ALA A 89 -16.67 8.85 -8.00
CA ALA A 89 -17.98 8.36 -7.56
C ALA A 89 -18.98 9.51 -7.33
N ARG A 90 -18.53 10.62 -6.73
CA ARG A 90 -19.33 11.85 -6.59
C ARG A 90 -19.70 12.45 -7.95
N THR A 91 -18.72 12.58 -8.84
CA THR A 91 -18.95 13.12 -10.19
C THR A 91 -19.96 12.27 -10.96
N ILE A 92 -19.86 10.93 -10.89
CA ILE A 92 -20.82 10.01 -11.51
C ILE A 92 -22.21 10.17 -10.89
N ALA A 93 -22.31 10.29 -9.57
CA ALA A 93 -23.59 10.52 -8.90
C ALA A 93 -24.26 11.82 -9.35
N ASP A 94 -23.48 12.90 -9.47
CA ASP A 94 -23.95 14.21 -9.92
C ASP A 94 -24.36 14.19 -11.40
N LEU A 95 -23.57 13.52 -12.26
CA LEU A 95 -23.95 13.30 -13.67
C LEU A 95 -25.26 12.51 -13.78
N LYS A 96 -25.45 11.46 -12.98
CA LYS A 96 -26.72 10.71 -12.97
C LYS A 96 -27.90 11.55 -12.52
N ARG A 97 -27.74 12.40 -11.50
CA ARG A 97 -28.78 13.33 -11.04
C ARG A 97 -29.13 14.38 -12.11
N ASN A 98 -28.12 14.95 -12.75
CA ASN A 98 -28.30 15.96 -13.80
C ASN A 98 -28.89 15.35 -15.09
N ASN A 99 -28.47 14.14 -15.47
CA ASN A 99 -29.01 13.44 -16.63
C ASN A 99 -30.42 12.88 -16.39
N GLY A 100 -30.81 12.62 -15.14
CA GLY A 100 -32.21 12.36 -14.78
C GLY A 100 -33.11 13.59 -14.89
N SER A 101 -32.52 14.79 -14.83
CA SER A 101 -33.25 16.07 -14.81
C SER A 101 -33.37 16.75 -16.17
N SER A 102 -32.82 16.19 -17.27
CA SER A 102 -32.98 16.76 -18.62
C SER A 102 -34.19 16.20 -19.39
N SER A 103 -35.03 15.40 -18.74
CA SER A 103 -36.31 15.02 -19.32
C SER A 103 -37.32 16.15 -19.13
N ASN A 104 -37.34 17.10 -20.07
CA ASN A 104 -38.42 18.05 -20.36
C ASN A 104 -39.75 17.30 -20.71
N SER A 105 -40.17 16.35 -19.87
CA SER A 105 -41.45 15.64 -20.02
C SER A 105 -42.65 16.52 -19.67
N GLY A 106 -42.41 17.57 -18.87
CA GLY A 106 -43.37 18.66 -18.61
C GLY A 106 -43.65 19.47 -19.86
N ASP A 107 -42.61 20.06 -20.46
CA ASP A 107 -42.76 20.94 -21.64
C ASP A 107 -43.47 20.26 -22.81
N LEU A 108 -43.19 18.98 -23.10
CA LEU A 108 -43.86 18.28 -24.19
C LEU A 108 -45.35 18.04 -23.91
N SER A 109 -45.71 17.81 -22.64
CA SER A 109 -47.09 17.59 -22.21
C SER A 109 -47.88 18.89 -22.21
N ASP A 110 -47.24 19.99 -21.81
CA ASP A 110 -47.82 21.33 -21.80
C ASP A 110 -48.00 21.85 -23.23
N ILE A 111 -46.98 21.69 -24.11
CA ILE A 111 -47.09 21.97 -25.54
C ILE A 111 -48.21 21.16 -26.19
N LYS A 112 -48.39 19.89 -25.83
CA LYS A 112 -49.46 19.04 -26.38
C LYS A 112 -50.86 19.49 -25.92
N ARG A 113 -50.99 20.03 -24.70
CA ARG A 113 -52.24 20.65 -24.24
C ARG A 113 -52.53 21.93 -25.01
N GLU A 114 -51.55 22.83 -25.08
CA GLU A 114 -51.65 24.10 -25.80
C GLU A 114 -52.09 23.87 -27.26
N LEU A 115 -51.48 22.90 -27.94
CA LEU A 115 -51.82 22.55 -29.33
C LEU A 115 -53.26 22.02 -29.49
N ARG A 116 -53.77 21.29 -28.49
CA ARG A 116 -55.16 20.79 -28.47
C ARG A 116 -56.17 21.92 -28.24
N ASP A 117 -55.84 22.84 -27.35
CA ASP A 117 -56.68 24.00 -27.05
C ASP A 117 -56.75 24.92 -28.28
N GLN A 118 -55.59 25.21 -28.90
CA GLN A 118 -55.52 25.94 -30.18
C GLN A 118 -56.31 25.27 -31.29
N GLY A 119 -56.24 23.95 -31.43
CA GLY A 119 -57.02 23.20 -32.42
C GLY A 119 -58.54 23.35 -32.21
N SER A 120 -58.99 23.39 -30.96
CA SER A 120 -60.40 23.58 -30.62
C SER A 120 -60.88 25.00 -30.93
N ASP A 121 -60.04 25.99 -30.68
CA ASP A 121 -60.36 27.39 -30.96
C ASP A 121 -60.36 27.68 -32.47
N LEU A 122 -59.46 27.07 -33.25
CA LEU A 122 -59.50 27.15 -34.72
C LEU A 122 -60.80 26.56 -35.30
N GLN A 123 -61.28 25.45 -34.75
CA GLN A 123 -62.56 24.86 -35.18
C GLN A 123 -63.78 25.74 -34.82
N ARG A 124 -63.70 26.51 -33.73
CA ARG A 124 -64.73 27.50 -33.39
C ARG A 124 -64.67 28.66 -34.36
N LEU A 125 -63.48 29.21 -34.59
CA LEU A 125 -63.27 30.31 -35.51
C LEU A 125 -63.71 29.96 -36.94
N GLN A 126 -63.42 28.75 -37.41
CA GLN A 126 -63.88 28.27 -38.71
C GLN A 126 -65.42 28.30 -38.81
N ARG A 127 -66.13 27.81 -37.79
CA ARG A 127 -67.60 27.84 -37.75
C ARG A 127 -68.15 29.27 -37.74
N ASP A 128 -67.50 30.17 -37.02
CA ASP A 128 -67.91 31.57 -36.96
C ASP A 128 -67.73 32.26 -38.33
N VAL A 129 -66.61 31.99 -39.01
CA VAL A 129 -66.35 32.48 -40.38
C VAL A 129 -67.37 31.91 -41.37
N ASP A 130 -67.68 30.62 -41.30
CA ASP A 130 -68.66 29.99 -42.19
C ASP A 130 -70.07 30.57 -41.97
N ASN A 131 -70.47 30.80 -40.72
CA ASN A 131 -71.73 31.46 -40.39
C ASN A 131 -71.77 32.90 -40.89
N LEU A 132 -70.67 33.64 -40.75
CA LEU A 132 -70.58 35.02 -41.24
C LEU A 132 -70.68 35.06 -42.77
N ASN A 133 -69.99 34.17 -43.47
CA ASN A 133 -70.05 34.06 -44.94
C ASN A 133 -71.48 33.76 -45.41
N ARG A 134 -72.20 32.85 -44.73
CA ARG A 134 -73.62 32.61 -45.00
C ARG A 134 -74.52 33.81 -44.75
N LYS A 135 -74.17 34.68 -43.79
CA LYS A 135 -74.95 35.88 -43.48
C LYS A 135 -74.67 37.04 -44.44
N VAL A 136 -73.47 37.07 -45.02
CA VAL A 136 -73.03 38.10 -45.98
C VAL A 136 -73.48 37.78 -47.41
N ARG A 137 -73.70 36.51 -47.74
CA ARG A 137 -74.32 36.07 -49.00
C ARG A 137 -75.83 36.13 -48.94
#